data_AF-A0A1X1SXZ6-F1
#
_entry.id   AF-A0A1X1SXZ6-F1
#
_cell.length_a   1.000
_cell.length_b   1.000
_cell.length_c   1.000
_cell.angle_alpha   90.00
_cell.angle_beta   90.00
_cell.angle_gamma   90.00
#
_symmetry.space_group_name_H-M   'P 1'
#
loop_
_entity.id
_entity.type
_entity.pdbx_description
1 polymer ?
#
loop_
_entity_poly.entity_id
_entity_poly.type
_entity_poly.pdbx_seq_one_letter_code
_entity_poly.pdbx_strand_id
1 'polypeptide(L)'
;MTADAEPAGQPQATVGGVQHALGERLVADLKDWELVGRLRHYLADMAERIEHITDDEERAAAVEWLEWCNQYMAKRDPFTKPIRQPKIKPPRYSEVQEFRTRLGFGLGHW
;
A
#
# COMPACT_ATOMS: atom_id res chain seq x y z
N MET A 1 -10.71 9.22 -52.18
CA MET A 1 -10.37 7.81 -52.38
C MET A 1 -8.89 7.70 -52.07
N THR A 2 -8.39 7.26 -50.92
CA THR A 2 -8.84 6.46 -49.75
C THR A 2 -7.82 6.79 -48.64
N ALA A 3 -8.25 7.05 -47.39
CA ALA A 3 -7.94 6.23 -46.20
C ALA A 3 -6.53 5.58 -46.23
N ASP A 4 -5.63 5.83 -45.28
CA ASP A 4 -5.79 5.33 -43.92
C ASP A 4 -4.95 6.12 -42.90
N ALA A 5 -5.55 6.37 -41.74
CA ALA A 5 -4.89 6.87 -40.56
C ALA A 5 -4.18 5.69 -39.89
N GLU A 6 -2.85 5.74 -39.80
CA GLU A 6 -2.09 4.77 -39.02
C GLU A 6 -2.46 4.91 -37.53
N PRO A 7 -2.93 3.84 -36.86
CA PRO A 7 -3.55 3.97 -35.55
C PRO A 7 -2.47 4.23 -34.48
N ALA A 8 -2.75 5.23 -33.63
CA ALA A 8 -2.03 5.48 -32.40
C ALA A 8 -2.01 4.20 -31.54
N GLY A 9 -0.91 3.47 -31.60
CA GLY A 9 -0.63 2.32 -30.74
C GLY A 9 -0.57 2.79 -29.29
N GLN A 10 -1.67 2.59 -28.56
CA GLN A 10 -1.73 2.76 -27.12
C GLN A 10 -0.60 1.96 -26.47
N PRO A 11 0.14 2.51 -25.48
CA PRO A 11 1.10 1.72 -24.72
C PRO A 11 0.32 0.70 -23.90
N GLN A 12 0.26 -0.53 -24.39
CA GLN A 12 -0.26 -1.65 -23.62
C GLN A 12 0.64 -1.80 -22.39
N ALA A 13 0.10 -1.49 -21.22
CA ALA A 13 0.69 -1.93 -19.97
C ALA A 13 0.90 -3.43 -20.08
N THR A 14 2.17 -3.86 -20.12
CA THR A 14 2.46 -5.28 -20.26
C THR A 14 1.86 -5.99 -19.05
N VAL A 15 1.19 -7.12 -19.30
CA VAL A 15 0.55 -7.93 -18.25
C VAL A 15 1.51 -8.20 -17.08
N GLY A 16 2.82 -8.32 -17.36
CA GLY A 16 3.87 -8.47 -16.35
C GLY A 16 3.98 -7.30 -15.36
N GLY A 17 3.85 -6.04 -15.81
CA GLY A 17 3.92 -4.88 -14.91
C GLY A 17 2.71 -4.77 -13.98
N VAL A 18 1.51 -5.10 -14.49
CA VAL A 18 0.28 -5.14 -13.69
C VAL A 18 0.33 -6.28 -12.66
N GLN A 19 0.78 -7.48 -13.05
CA GLN A 19 0.92 -8.61 -12.15
C GLN A 19 1.97 -8.35 -11.05
N HIS A 20 3.09 -7.71 -11.40
CA HIS A 20 4.10 -7.33 -10.42
C HIS A 20 3.54 -6.36 -9.36
N ALA A 21 2.88 -5.28 -9.80
CA ALA A 21 2.33 -4.30 -8.88
C ALA A 21 1.16 -4.86 -8.03
N LEU A 22 0.40 -5.83 -8.54
CA LEU A 22 -0.59 -6.58 -7.74
C LEU A 22 0.10 -7.45 -6.68
N GLY A 23 1.21 -8.11 -7.03
CA GLY A 23 2.02 -8.90 -6.10
C GLY A 23 2.61 -8.04 -4.98
N GLU A 24 3.20 -6.89 -5.32
CA GLU A 24 3.71 -5.93 -4.33
C GLU A 24 2.61 -5.46 -3.37
N ARG A 25 1.41 -5.19 -3.90
CA ARG A 25 0.28 -4.78 -3.08
C ARG A 25 -0.18 -5.88 -2.13
N LEU A 26 -0.26 -7.12 -2.59
CA LEU A 26 -0.61 -8.28 -1.75
C LEU A 26 0.39 -8.44 -0.59
N VAL A 27 1.69 -8.33 -0.88
CA VAL A 27 2.73 -8.42 0.15
C VAL A 27 2.63 -7.27 1.15
N ALA A 28 2.31 -6.06 0.70
CA ALA A 28 2.10 -4.92 1.59
C ALA A 28 0.88 -5.13 2.50
N ASP A 29 -0.25 -5.56 1.94
CA ASP A 29 -1.48 -5.83 2.70
C ASP A 29 -1.24 -6.97 3.72
N LEU A 30 -0.48 -8.02 3.36
CA LEU A 30 -0.09 -9.09 4.30
C LEU A 30 0.74 -8.54 5.47
N LYS A 31 1.75 -7.70 5.19
CA LYS A 31 2.59 -7.10 6.24
C LYS A 31 1.80 -6.21 7.20
N ASP A 32 0.90 -5.39 6.66
CA ASP A 32 0.01 -4.56 7.49
C ASP A 32 -0.93 -5.43 8.34
N TRP A 33 -1.47 -6.52 7.79
CA TRP A 33 -2.29 -7.46 8.55
C TRP A 33 -1.51 -8.14 9.68
N GLU A 34 -0.31 -8.66 9.42
CA GLU A 34 0.53 -9.31 10.43
C GLU A 34 0.88 -8.34 11.57
N LEU A 35 1.22 -7.10 11.23
CA LEU A 35 1.53 -6.08 12.21
C LEU A 35 0.30 -5.73 13.06
N VAL A 36 -0.86 -5.52 12.45
CA VAL A 36 -2.11 -5.26 13.17
C VAL A 36 -2.44 -6.43 14.11
N GLY A 37 -2.23 -7.67 13.68
CA GLY A 37 -2.41 -8.85 14.53
C GLY A 37 -1.53 -8.83 15.79
N ARG A 38 -0.25 -8.50 15.64
CA ARG A 38 0.69 -8.36 16.78
C ARG A 38 0.32 -7.20 17.69
N LEU A 39 -0.06 -6.06 17.12
CA LEU A 39 -0.48 -4.90 17.89
C LEU A 39 -1.76 -5.17 18.70
N ARG A 40 -2.70 -5.98 18.19
CA ARG A 40 -3.89 -6.40 18.96
C ARG A 40 -3.52 -7.11 20.26
N HIS A 41 -2.55 -8.03 20.21
CA HIS A 41 -2.10 -8.74 21.40
C HIS A 41 -1.42 -7.78 22.38
N TYR A 42 -0.50 -6.96 21.89
CA TYR A 42 0.19 -5.97 22.71
C TYR A 42 -0.77 -4.98 23.39
N LEU A 43 -1.79 -4.48 22.69
CA LEU A 43 -2.78 -3.58 23.27
C LEU A 43 -3.71 -4.26 24.26
N ALA A 44 -4.00 -5.56 24.09
CA ALA A 44 -4.75 -6.33 25.09
C ALA A 44 -3.94 -6.46 26.39
N ASP A 45 -2.66 -6.81 26.30
CA ASP A 45 -1.76 -6.87 27.45
C ASP A 45 -1.60 -5.49 28.13
N MET A 46 -1.56 -4.42 27.33
CA MET A 46 -1.51 -3.05 27.84
C MET A 46 -2.81 -2.68 28.58
N ALA A 47 -3.97 -3.05 28.05
CA ALA A 47 -5.26 -2.80 28.69
C ALA A 47 -5.34 -3.48 30.06
N GLU A 48 -4.93 -4.74 30.17
CA GLU A 48 -4.84 -5.47 31.43
C GLU A 48 -3.93 -4.75 32.43
N ARG A 49 -2.77 -4.26 31.98
CA ARG A 49 -1.86 -3.51 32.85
C ARG A 49 -2.46 -2.18 33.33
N ILE A 50 -3.24 -1.50 32.50
CA ILE A 50 -3.89 -0.23 32.86
C ILE A 50 -4.93 -0.43 33.97
N GLU A 51 -5.63 -1.56 34.00
CA GLU A 51 -6.59 -1.89 35.07
C GLU A 51 -5.93 -1.97 36.46
N HIS A 52 -4.63 -2.26 36.50
CA HIS A 52 -3.86 -2.35 37.74
C HIS A 52 -3.23 -1.02 38.18
N ILE A 53 -3.41 0.07 37.43
CA ILE A 53 -2.92 1.40 37.81
C ILE A 53 -3.85 2.00 38.86
N THR A 54 -3.31 2.22 40.06
CA THR A 54 -4.05 2.79 41.19
C THR A 54 -4.11 4.31 41.18
N ASP A 55 -3.17 4.97 40.50
CA ASP A 55 -3.18 6.42 40.33
C ASP A 55 -4.19 6.83 39.26
N ASP A 56 -5.13 7.70 39.62
CA ASP A 56 -6.24 8.06 38.73
C ASP A 56 -5.78 8.91 37.53
N GLU A 57 -4.77 9.76 37.69
CA GLU A 57 -4.26 10.63 36.63
C GLU A 57 -3.44 9.81 35.62
N GLU A 58 -2.55 8.95 36.12
CA GLU A 58 -1.77 8.01 35.31
C GLU A 58 -2.70 7.05 34.55
N ARG A 59 -3.73 6.51 35.22
CA ARG A 59 -4.70 5.62 34.57
C ARG A 59 -5.46 6.35 33.46
N ALA A 60 -5.91 7.58 33.70
CA ALA A 60 -6.61 8.37 32.69
C ALA A 60 -5.73 8.62 31.45
N ALA A 61 -4.49 9.05 31.64
CA ALA A 61 -3.54 9.26 30.55
C ALA A 61 -3.25 7.98 29.76
N ALA A 62 -3.14 6.84 30.45
CA ALA A 62 -2.90 5.55 29.82
C ALA A 62 -4.11 5.05 29.01
N VAL A 63 -5.34 5.30 29.48
CA VAL A 63 -6.57 5.00 28.74
C VAL A 63 -6.66 5.83 27.47
N GLU A 64 -6.41 7.14 27.54
CA GLU A 64 -6.41 8.01 26.36
C GLU A 64 -5.38 7.53 25.31
N TRP A 65 -4.20 7.12 25.77
CA TRP A 65 -3.18 6.55 24.90
C TRP A 65 -3.63 5.25 24.23
N LEU A 66 -4.26 4.34 24.99
CA LEU A 66 -4.78 3.07 24.47
C LEU A 66 -5.87 3.31 23.41
N GLU A 67 -6.76 4.28 23.63
CA GLU A 67 -7.78 4.66 22.65
C GLU A 67 -7.16 5.19 21.35
N TRP A 68 -6.15 6.05 21.45
CA TRP A 68 -5.43 6.54 20.27
C TRP A 68 -4.78 5.38 19.50
N CYS A 69 -4.17 4.42 20.20
CA CYS A 69 -3.56 3.25 19.60
C CYS A 69 -4.58 2.38 18.83
N ASN A 70 -5.76 2.16 19.42
CA ASN A 70 -6.85 1.44 18.77
C ASN A 70 -7.33 2.12 17.49
N GLN A 71 -7.48 3.46 17.50
CA GLN A 71 -7.85 4.23 16.31
C GLN A 71 -6.77 4.18 15.22
N TYR A 72 -5.49 4.23 15.60
CA TYR A 72 -4.38 4.10 14.67
C TYR A 72 -4.39 2.73 13.98
N MET A 73 -4.62 1.65 14.72
CA MET A 73 -4.72 0.31 14.15
C MET A 73 -5.89 0.14 13.19
N ALA A 74 -7.06 0.69 13.51
CA ALA A 74 -8.24 0.60 12.64
C ALA A 74 -8.00 1.21 11.25
N LYS A 75 -7.18 2.26 11.16
CA LYS A 75 -6.79 2.89 9.88
C LYS A 75 -5.82 2.03 9.06
N ARG A 76 -5.07 1.16 9.73
CA ARG A 76 -4.00 0.34 9.15
C ARG A 76 -4.47 -1.07 8.78
N ASP A 77 -5.52 -1.55 9.42
CA ASP A 77 -6.11 -2.86 9.10
C ASP A 77 -6.55 -2.90 7.62
N PRO A 78 -5.98 -3.79 6.79
CA PRO A 78 -6.38 -3.93 5.39
C PRO A 78 -7.84 -4.39 5.24
N PHE A 79 -8.42 -5.05 6.25
CA PHE A 79 -9.82 -5.52 6.22
C PHE A 79 -10.85 -4.45 6.59
N THR A 80 -10.44 -3.29 7.10
CA THR A 80 -11.38 -2.16 7.26
C THR A 80 -11.69 -1.47 5.92
N LYS A 81 -10.93 -1.81 4.87
CA LYS A 81 -11.13 -1.33 3.50
C LYS A 81 -11.87 -2.40 2.68
N PRO A 82 -12.68 -2.00 1.69
CA PRO A 82 -13.31 -2.95 0.79
C PRO A 82 -12.27 -3.81 0.07
N ILE A 83 -12.42 -5.13 0.13
CA ILE A 83 -11.60 -6.08 -0.63
C ILE A 83 -11.95 -5.89 -2.11
N ARG A 84 -11.16 -5.06 -2.81
CA ARG A 84 -11.30 -4.77 -4.24
C ARG A 84 -9.93 -4.82 -4.88
N GLN A 85 -9.86 -5.33 -6.09
CA GLN A 85 -8.63 -5.27 -6.87
C GLN A 85 -8.19 -3.80 -7.02
N PRO A 86 -6.93 -3.46 -6.65
CA PRO A 86 -6.44 -2.11 -6.82
C PRO A 86 -6.54 -1.70 -8.28
N LYS A 87 -7.09 -0.50 -8.55
CA LYS A 87 -7.01 0.10 -9.89
C LYS A 87 -5.57 0.56 -10.11
N ILE A 88 -4.71 -0.36 -10.54
CA ILE A 88 -3.33 -0.03 -10.90
C ILE A 88 -3.39 0.79 -12.19
N LYS A 89 -3.09 2.09 -12.07
CA LYS A 89 -2.94 2.93 -13.26
C LYS A 89 -1.70 2.44 -14.00
N PRO A 90 -1.78 2.19 -15.31
CA PRO A 90 -0.61 1.85 -16.08
C PRO A 90 0.42 2.99 -15.98
N PRO A 91 1.73 2.66 -15.98
CA PRO A 91 2.79 3.67 -15.89
C PRO A 91 2.59 4.74 -16.96
N ARG A 92 2.77 6.00 -16.58
CA ARG A 92 2.67 7.09 -17.55
C ARG A 92 3.88 7.03 -18.47
N TYR A 93 3.66 7.39 -19.74
CA TYR A 93 4.63 7.34 -20.83
C TYR A 93 6.04 7.88 -20.50
N SER A 94 6.15 8.84 -19.57
CA SER A 94 7.42 9.41 -19.09
C SER A 94 8.32 8.42 -18.35
N GLU A 95 7.75 7.48 -17.59
CA GLU A 95 8.52 6.51 -16.78
C GLU A 95 9.13 5.40 -17.66
N VAL A 96 8.46 5.09 -18.77
CA VAL A 96 8.95 4.11 -19.76
C VAL A 96 10.14 4.66 -20.56
N GLN A 97 10.17 5.98 -20.81
CA GLN A 97 11.28 6.66 -21.50
C GLN A 97 12.57 6.67 -20.66
N GLU A 98 12.46 6.93 -19.35
CA GLU A 98 13.61 6.85 -18.44
C GLU A 98 14.15 5.42 -18.33
N PHE A 99 13.27 4.42 -18.30
CA PHE A 99 13.68 3.02 -18.28
C PHE A 99 14.39 2.57 -19.57
N ARG A 100 13.92 3.01 -20.75
CA ARG A 100 14.58 2.73 -22.04
C ARG A 100 15.93 3.43 -22.18
N THR A 101 16.04 4.65 -21.67
CA THR A 101 17.32 5.40 -21.63
C THR A 101 18.33 4.69 -20.72
N ARG A 102 17.87 4.19 -19.56
CA ARG A 102 18.72 3.45 -18.60
C ARG A 102 19.20 2.08 -19.10
N LEU A 103 18.46 1.45 -20.00
CA LEU A 103 18.82 0.17 -20.64
C LEU A 103 19.65 0.33 -21.93
N GLY A 104 20.07 1.55 -22.30
CA GLY A 104 20.98 1.79 -23.41
C GLY A 104 20.35 1.69 -24.81
N PHE A 105 19.02 1.71 -24.92
CA PHE A 105 18.32 1.68 -26.22
C PHE A 105 18.22 3.04 -26.92
N GLY A 106 18.88 4.08 -26.39
CA GLY A 106 18.98 5.40 -27.02
C GLY A 106 20.41 5.65 -27.47
N LEU A 107 20.58 5.97 -28.76
CA LEU A 107 21.83 6.29 -29.48
C LEU A 107 22.58 5.11 -30.11
N GLY A 108 21.91 4.46 -31.08
CA GLY A 108 22.61 4.07 -32.30
C GLY A 108 22.85 5.33 -33.14
N HIS A 109 24.05 5.89 -33.07
CA HIS A 109 24.53 6.84 -34.07
C HIS A 109 25.03 6.05 -35.28
N TRP A 110 24.65 6.52 -36.47
CA TRP A 110 25.10 6.09 -37.79
C TRP A 110 26.62 5.91 -37.92
#